data_AF-A0A538FJT0-F1
#
_entry.id   AF-A0A538FJT0-F1
#
_cell.length_a   1.000
_cell.length_b   1.000
_cell.length_c   1.000
_cell.angle_alpha   90.00
_cell.angle_beta   90.00
_cell.angle_gamma   90.00
#
_symmetry.space_group_name_H-M   'P 1'
#
loop_
_entity.id
_entity.type
_entity.pdbx_description
1 polymer ?
#
loop_
_entity_poly.entity_id
_entity_poly.type
_entity_poly.pdbx_seq_one_letter_code
_entity_poly.pdbx_strand_id
1 'polypeptide(L)'
;MRPRTLDHVALWVAERDPIADFVTAHVGMHVIERTDKFTLVGSDARRGKLTLFEAEGPRERGALKHVGLRVSDLQAALAELPENLTVEQPREGEAYFDVHEGLRLGLVEGQTDVDYDLDHAALFSLDPTGTARTYERLGFRYAPPGPSERPRVEVGGAFVELHEGEPGEPERPLLNHLAVLVDSTDEHISEAEELGVEIDDIVDAPNTYAVFLWGPPGGSMLLSSGVVWRYRSLEEFRRQCPNGDPRLQRMIVERLDGALEWLESLGAPLVSAETENPRTTGRRFDPRGLTEALIRAAGEVQTEHALVPDPGTRPEEPLVLATGGFPVRLARELGLAIRSNAWSEGNGLAFGLSRGADTTAGMDEFYGRAMPAAPAKWGEDEFVDHAQLYGQLARVFDESGEEIAVDADDWSENGLVQEIARRGGKAWYVVDPDDLQHETPYGTIAEVVDRARSAGGSVEGRDDGSVAVHVVAAVTHTIGGLVIDEKTRVLGRGGTPIEGLYGAGVDAGGWSTGGYASGLAAALVFGLAAAEEIAS
;
A
#
# COMPACT_ATOMS: atom_id res chain seq x y z
N MET A 1 11.02 1.13 15.90
CA MET A 1 10.24 0.72 17.09
C MET A 1 10.78 -0.57 17.71
N ARG A 2 10.79 -0.70 19.06
CA ARG A 2 11.10 -1.94 19.80
C ARG A 2 9.98 -2.26 20.79
N PRO A 3 8.90 -2.93 20.34
CA PRO A 3 7.76 -3.23 21.20
C PRO A 3 8.15 -4.29 22.27
N ARG A 4 7.84 -4.00 23.53
CA ARG A 4 8.13 -4.86 24.68
C ARG A 4 7.03 -5.85 24.98
N THR A 5 5.77 -5.41 25.00
CA THR A 5 4.59 -6.22 25.35
C THR A 5 3.39 -5.73 24.57
N LEU A 6 2.45 -6.62 24.23
CA LEU A 6 1.11 -6.23 23.81
C LEU A 6 0.36 -5.74 25.05
N ASP A 7 0.15 -4.42 25.15
CA ASP A 7 -0.45 -3.80 26.33
C ASP A 7 -1.96 -4.02 26.35
N HIS A 8 -2.64 -3.73 25.24
CA HIS A 8 -4.09 -3.96 25.15
C HIS A 8 -4.61 -4.08 23.71
N VAL A 9 -5.79 -4.68 23.61
CA VAL A 9 -6.63 -4.63 22.40
C VAL A 9 -7.77 -3.65 22.66
N ALA A 10 -7.81 -2.57 21.89
CA ALA A 10 -8.86 -1.57 22.00
C ALA A 10 -10.00 -1.86 21.02
N LEU A 11 -11.23 -1.70 21.47
CA LEU A 11 -12.45 -2.00 20.73
C LEU A 11 -13.40 -0.81 20.77
N TRP A 12 -14.02 -0.50 19.63
CA TRP A 12 -15.20 0.35 19.55
C TRP A 12 -16.44 -0.50 19.69
N VAL A 13 -17.30 -0.20 20.65
CA VAL A 13 -18.52 -0.97 20.96
C VAL A 13 -19.69 -0.04 21.23
N ALA A 14 -20.89 -0.41 20.79
CA ALA A 14 -22.09 0.36 21.11
C ALA A 14 -22.53 0.17 22.56
N GLU A 15 -22.41 -1.06 23.06
CA GLU A 15 -22.72 -1.43 24.43
C GLU A 15 -21.50 -2.08 25.09
N ARG A 16 -20.77 -1.30 25.91
CA ARG A 16 -19.59 -1.79 26.64
C ARG A 16 -19.92 -2.70 27.83
N ASP A 17 -21.07 -2.49 28.47
CA ASP A 17 -21.43 -3.18 29.71
C ASP A 17 -21.66 -4.67 29.54
N PRO A 18 -22.37 -5.17 28.50
CA PRO A 18 -22.49 -6.61 28.26
C PRO A 18 -21.15 -7.33 28.12
N ILE A 19 -20.16 -6.68 27.49
CA ILE A 19 -18.82 -7.26 27.33
C ILE A 19 -18.07 -7.24 28.66
N ALA A 20 -18.05 -6.10 29.37
CA ALA A 20 -17.37 -5.96 30.66
C ALA A 20 -17.95 -6.91 31.72
N ASP A 21 -19.28 -7.01 31.81
CA ASP A 21 -19.97 -7.91 32.72
C ASP A 21 -19.65 -9.38 32.41
N PHE A 22 -19.62 -9.75 31.12
CA PHE A 22 -19.28 -11.11 30.73
C PHE A 22 -17.85 -11.50 31.16
N VAL A 23 -16.85 -10.67 30.83
CA VAL A 23 -15.45 -11.01 31.13
C VAL A 23 -15.14 -10.95 32.62
N THR A 24 -15.85 -10.11 33.37
CA THR A 24 -15.70 -10.02 34.83
C THR A 24 -16.41 -11.17 35.57
N ALA A 25 -17.53 -11.66 35.04
CA ALA A 25 -18.26 -12.78 35.62
C ALA A 25 -17.65 -14.15 35.27
N HIS A 26 -17.13 -14.31 34.04
CA HIS A 26 -16.82 -15.63 33.49
C HIS A 26 -15.36 -15.83 33.05
N VAL A 27 -14.56 -14.76 32.96
CA VAL A 27 -13.22 -14.80 32.34
C VAL A 27 -12.15 -14.21 33.26
N GLY A 28 -12.33 -14.30 34.58
CA GLY A 28 -11.32 -13.95 35.59
C GLY A 28 -10.79 -12.50 35.56
N MET A 29 -11.37 -11.63 34.73
CA MET A 29 -10.98 -10.23 34.61
C MET A 29 -11.71 -9.39 35.66
N HIS A 30 -11.20 -8.17 35.89
CA HIS A 30 -11.90 -7.15 36.66
C HIS A 30 -11.81 -5.81 35.94
N VAL A 31 -12.71 -4.89 36.28
CA VAL A 31 -12.63 -3.50 35.80
C VAL A 31 -11.44 -2.83 36.49
N ILE A 32 -10.41 -2.52 35.70
CA ILE A 32 -9.22 -1.80 36.15
C ILE A 32 -9.52 -0.31 36.23
N GLU A 33 -10.18 0.22 35.19
CA GLU A 33 -10.55 1.62 35.10
C GLU A 33 -11.87 1.77 34.33
N ARG A 34 -12.71 2.72 34.78
CA ARG A 34 -13.91 3.10 34.07
C ARG A 34 -14.03 4.61 34.03
N THR A 35 -14.17 5.14 32.83
CA THR A 35 -14.37 6.56 32.56
C THR A 35 -15.64 6.77 31.72
N ASP A 36 -15.99 8.02 31.45
CA ASP A 36 -17.07 8.34 30.51
C ASP A 36 -16.72 7.89 29.07
N LYS A 37 -15.43 7.80 28.73
CA LYS A 37 -14.97 7.46 27.37
C LYS A 37 -14.75 5.96 27.17
N PHE A 38 -14.24 5.26 28.18
CA PHE A 38 -13.87 3.84 28.03
C PHE A 38 -14.02 3.03 29.32
N THR A 39 -14.07 1.71 29.19
CA THR A 39 -13.91 0.73 30.29
C THR A 39 -12.72 -0.17 29.98
N LEU A 40 -11.75 -0.24 30.89
CA LEU A 40 -10.56 -1.07 30.80
C LEU A 40 -10.73 -2.29 31.71
N VAL A 41 -10.59 -3.49 31.14
CA VAL A 41 -10.71 -4.77 31.85
C VAL A 41 -9.48 -5.64 31.62
N GLY A 42 -9.08 -6.39 32.63
CA GLY A 42 -7.95 -7.32 32.56
C GLY A 42 -7.81 -8.13 33.85
N SER A 43 -6.97 -9.16 33.84
CA SER A 43 -6.67 -9.97 35.04
C SER A 43 -5.60 -9.32 35.94
N ASP A 44 -4.71 -8.50 35.36
CA ASP A 44 -3.73 -7.67 36.06
C ASP A 44 -3.48 -6.39 35.23
N ALA A 45 -3.46 -5.22 35.87
CA ALA A 45 -3.27 -3.94 35.20
C ALA A 45 -1.93 -3.77 34.45
N ARG A 46 -0.93 -4.61 34.77
CA ARG A 46 0.39 -4.65 34.13
C ARG A 46 0.49 -5.69 33.02
N ARG A 47 -0.57 -6.45 32.78
CA ARG A 47 -0.66 -7.50 31.75
C ARG A 47 -1.56 -7.04 30.62
N GLY A 48 -1.79 -7.91 29.64
CA GLY A 48 -2.64 -7.61 28.50
C GLY A 48 -4.08 -7.28 28.92
N LYS A 49 -4.67 -6.24 28.32
CA LYS A 49 -6.00 -5.72 28.67
C LYS A 49 -6.93 -5.64 27.46
N LEU A 50 -8.22 -5.48 27.72
CA LEU A 50 -9.20 -5.01 26.73
C LEU A 50 -9.66 -3.60 27.10
N THR A 51 -9.62 -2.69 26.13
CA THR A 51 -10.13 -1.32 26.29
C THR A 51 -11.40 -1.17 25.46
N LEU A 52 -12.54 -0.91 26.11
CA LEU A 52 -13.85 -0.80 25.49
C LEU A 52 -14.25 0.67 25.39
N PHE A 53 -14.21 1.24 24.18
CA PHE A 53 -14.66 2.59 23.91
C PHE A 53 -16.11 2.60 23.43
N GLU A 54 -16.93 3.44 24.04
CA GLU A 54 -18.34 3.59 23.65
C GLU A 54 -18.44 4.40 22.35
N ALA A 55 -19.09 3.86 21.33
CA ALA A 55 -19.25 4.47 20.01
C ALA A 55 -20.58 4.09 19.35
N GLU A 56 -20.96 4.77 18.26
CA GLU A 56 -22.23 4.47 17.57
C GLU A 56 -22.21 3.09 16.89
N GLY A 57 -23.25 2.28 17.14
CA GLY A 57 -23.47 0.96 16.53
C GLY A 57 -24.44 0.97 15.34
N PRO A 58 -24.63 -0.18 14.66
CA PRO A 58 -23.91 -1.44 14.87
C PRO A 58 -22.43 -1.33 14.45
N ARG A 59 -21.57 -2.12 15.10
CA ARG A 59 -20.15 -2.22 14.77
C ARG A 59 -19.89 -3.43 13.86
N GLU A 60 -18.91 -3.29 12.99
CA GLU A 60 -18.51 -4.29 12.00
C GLU A 60 -17.21 -4.95 12.44
N ARG A 61 -17.14 -6.28 12.40
CA ARG A 61 -15.97 -7.02 12.88
C ARG A 61 -14.66 -6.59 12.20
N GLY A 62 -14.72 -6.24 10.92
CA GLY A 62 -13.57 -5.73 10.14
C GLY A 62 -12.37 -6.67 10.18
N ALA A 63 -11.18 -6.11 10.40
CA ALA A 63 -9.94 -6.88 10.47
C ALA A 63 -9.83 -7.81 11.70
N LEU A 64 -10.59 -7.61 12.77
CA LEU A 64 -10.45 -8.43 13.98
C LEU A 64 -11.14 -9.78 13.82
N LYS A 65 -10.38 -10.88 13.87
CA LYS A 65 -10.95 -12.23 13.88
C LYS A 65 -11.43 -12.63 15.28
N HIS A 66 -10.53 -12.53 16.27
CA HIS A 66 -10.78 -12.85 17.68
C HIS A 66 -9.63 -12.36 18.57
N VAL A 67 -9.85 -12.35 19.89
CA VAL A 67 -8.80 -12.12 20.90
C VAL A 67 -8.62 -13.39 21.74
N GLY A 68 -7.41 -13.93 21.76
CA GLY A 68 -7.04 -15.11 22.55
C GLY A 68 -6.50 -14.75 23.92
N LEU A 69 -6.95 -15.48 24.94
CA LEU A 69 -6.54 -15.36 26.34
C LEU A 69 -5.92 -16.68 26.80
N ARG A 70 -4.78 -16.61 27.47
CA ARG A 70 -4.07 -17.77 28.00
C ARG A 70 -4.68 -18.26 29.29
N VAL A 71 -4.87 -19.56 29.42
CA VAL A 71 -5.32 -20.22 30.66
C VAL A 71 -4.42 -21.41 30.98
N SER A 72 -4.21 -21.68 32.26
CA SER A 72 -3.38 -22.79 32.74
C SER A 72 -4.12 -24.13 32.77
N ASP A 73 -5.45 -24.10 32.89
CA ASP A 73 -6.36 -25.25 32.81
C ASP A 73 -7.60 -24.86 32.01
N LEU A 74 -7.71 -25.37 30.78
CA LEU A 74 -8.83 -25.03 29.90
C LEU A 74 -10.16 -25.60 30.40
N GLN A 75 -10.17 -26.79 31.00
CA GLN A 75 -11.41 -27.42 31.44
C GLN A 75 -12.00 -26.68 32.64
N ALA A 76 -11.15 -26.21 33.56
CA ALA A 76 -11.58 -25.34 34.64
C ALA A 76 -12.18 -24.03 34.11
N ALA A 77 -11.52 -23.38 33.15
CA ALA A 77 -12.02 -22.13 32.57
C ALA A 77 -13.35 -22.32 31.81
N LEU A 78 -13.52 -23.43 31.09
CA LEU A 78 -14.77 -23.75 30.39
C LEU A 78 -15.94 -23.99 31.36
N ALA A 79 -15.68 -24.51 32.56
CA ALA A 79 -16.71 -24.76 33.55
C ALA A 79 -17.31 -23.47 34.15
N GLU A 80 -16.59 -22.34 34.06
CA GLU A 80 -17.05 -21.03 34.52
C GLU A 80 -17.90 -20.29 33.46
N LEU A 81 -17.91 -20.77 32.21
CA LEU A 81 -18.71 -20.18 31.13
C LEU A 81 -20.21 -20.51 31.28
N PRO A 82 -21.12 -19.65 30.78
CA PRO A 82 -22.55 -19.92 30.81
C PRO A 82 -22.93 -21.22 30.09
N GLU A 83 -23.81 -22.04 30.68
CA GLU A 83 -24.24 -23.34 30.11
C GLU A 83 -24.86 -23.23 28.70
N ASN A 84 -25.43 -22.07 28.36
CA ASN A 84 -26.08 -21.82 27.07
C ASN A 84 -25.15 -21.16 26.02
N LEU A 85 -23.88 -20.93 26.35
CA LEU A 85 -22.92 -20.35 25.42
C LEU A 85 -22.48 -21.39 24.40
N THR A 86 -22.51 -21.03 23.12
CA THR A 86 -21.99 -21.90 22.05
C THR A 86 -20.47 -21.77 22.01
N VAL A 87 -19.77 -22.85 22.36
CA VAL A 87 -18.31 -22.92 22.39
C VAL A 87 -17.81 -23.83 21.26
N GLU A 88 -16.90 -23.31 20.45
CA GLU A 88 -16.18 -24.05 19.41
C GLU A 88 -14.81 -24.50 19.93
N GLN A 89 -14.49 -25.79 19.83
CA GLN A 89 -13.17 -26.33 20.17
C GLN A 89 -12.52 -26.90 18.90
N PRO A 90 -11.86 -26.07 18.08
CA PRO A 90 -11.34 -26.50 16.79
C PRO A 90 -10.11 -27.40 16.93
N ARG A 91 -9.38 -27.30 18.06
CA ARG A 91 -8.15 -28.01 18.37
C ARG A 91 -8.10 -28.34 19.86
N GLU A 92 -7.28 -29.33 20.22
CA GLU A 92 -6.98 -29.64 21.63
C GLU A 92 -6.29 -28.44 22.29
N GLY A 93 -6.74 -28.06 23.50
CA GLY A 93 -6.21 -26.91 24.22
C GLY A 93 -6.74 -25.55 23.75
N GLU A 94 -7.74 -25.49 22.88
CA GLU A 94 -8.32 -24.22 22.41
C GLU A 94 -9.85 -24.24 22.42
N ALA A 95 -10.46 -23.15 22.87
CA ALA A 95 -11.91 -22.93 22.81
C ALA A 95 -12.24 -21.49 22.40
N TYR A 96 -13.25 -21.29 21.56
CA TYR A 96 -13.65 -19.98 21.05
C TYR A 96 -15.16 -19.78 21.15
N PHE A 97 -15.59 -18.56 21.46
CA PHE A 97 -17.01 -18.21 21.60
C PHE A 97 -17.23 -16.72 21.33
N ASP A 98 -18.44 -16.37 20.87
CA ASP A 98 -18.85 -14.98 20.68
C ASP A 98 -19.43 -14.42 21.98
N VAL A 99 -19.07 -13.18 22.31
CA VAL A 99 -19.48 -12.50 23.55
C VAL A 99 -20.64 -11.55 23.25
N HIS A 100 -20.34 -10.44 22.55
CA HIS A 100 -21.31 -9.41 22.20
C HIS A 100 -20.79 -8.59 21.01
N GLU A 101 -21.68 -8.02 20.19
CA GLU A 101 -21.34 -7.16 19.03
C GLU A 101 -20.26 -7.74 18.09
N GLY A 102 -20.24 -9.06 17.91
CA GLY A 102 -19.26 -9.71 17.06
C GLY A 102 -17.85 -9.80 17.66
N LEU A 103 -17.63 -9.43 18.93
CA LEU A 103 -16.41 -9.76 19.64
C LEU A 103 -16.36 -11.28 19.90
N ARG A 104 -15.32 -11.94 19.40
CA ARG A 104 -15.01 -13.35 19.68
C ARG A 104 -13.79 -13.43 20.58
N LEU A 105 -13.91 -14.21 21.64
CA LEU A 105 -12.81 -14.53 22.53
C LEU A 105 -12.37 -15.99 22.32
N GLY A 106 -11.10 -16.24 22.59
CA GLY A 106 -10.50 -17.57 22.66
C GLY A 106 -9.88 -17.82 24.02
N LEU A 107 -9.99 -19.04 24.52
CA LEU A 107 -9.22 -19.56 25.65
C LEU A 107 -8.20 -20.56 25.11
N VAL A 108 -6.92 -20.31 25.38
CA VAL A 108 -5.79 -21.11 24.89
C VAL A 108 -5.02 -21.67 26.08
N GLU A 109 -4.98 -22.99 26.19
CA GLU A 109 -4.26 -23.67 27.25
C GLU A 109 -2.74 -23.53 27.05
N GLY A 110 -2.03 -23.06 28.05
CA GLY A 110 -0.59 -22.86 27.95
C GLY A 110 0.06 -22.50 29.28
N GLN A 111 1.40 -22.51 29.28
CA GLN A 111 2.15 -22.02 30.43
C GLN A 111 1.91 -20.52 30.59
N THR A 112 1.37 -20.13 31.74
CA THR A 112 1.17 -18.73 32.11
C THR A 112 1.43 -18.53 33.60
N ASP A 113 1.94 -17.36 33.96
CA ASP A 113 2.06 -16.94 35.37
C ASP A 113 0.71 -16.43 35.92
N VAL A 114 -0.18 -15.97 35.04
CA VAL A 114 -1.47 -15.36 35.35
C VAL A 114 -2.50 -15.82 34.33
N ASP A 115 -3.60 -16.40 34.79
CA ASP A 115 -4.70 -16.78 33.89
C ASP A 115 -5.37 -15.54 33.28
N TYR A 116 -5.89 -15.72 32.08
CA TYR A 116 -6.58 -14.72 31.27
C TYR A 116 -5.71 -13.52 30.84
N ASP A 117 -4.38 -13.68 30.80
CA ASP A 117 -3.47 -12.76 30.10
C ASP A 117 -3.64 -12.90 28.58
N LEU A 118 -3.29 -11.88 27.80
CA LEU A 118 -3.36 -11.93 26.33
C LEU A 118 -2.43 -13.02 25.80
N ASP A 119 -2.98 -13.97 25.05
CA ASP A 119 -2.19 -14.90 24.24
C ASP A 119 -1.90 -14.28 22.87
N HIS A 120 -2.95 -13.85 22.18
CA HIS A 120 -2.83 -13.25 20.87
C HIS A 120 -4.00 -12.35 20.47
N ALA A 121 -3.75 -11.42 19.54
CA ALA A 121 -4.78 -10.78 18.74
C ALA A 121 -4.76 -11.39 17.34
N ALA A 122 -5.89 -11.94 16.89
CA ALA A 122 -6.00 -12.55 15.56
C ALA A 122 -6.64 -11.59 14.57
N LEU A 123 -5.99 -11.35 13.44
CA LEU A 123 -6.44 -10.44 12.40
C LEU A 123 -6.65 -11.14 11.06
N PHE A 124 -7.60 -10.67 10.27
CA PHE A 124 -7.74 -11.03 8.86
C PHE A 124 -6.78 -10.20 8.01
N SER A 125 -6.15 -10.85 7.04
CA SER A 125 -5.29 -10.23 6.03
C SER A 125 -5.44 -10.92 4.67
N LEU A 126 -5.40 -10.12 3.61
CA LEU A 126 -5.30 -10.58 2.22
C LEU A 126 -3.96 -11.24 1.92
N ASP A 127 -2.90 -10.86 2.63
CA ASP A 127 -1.56 -11.47 2.56
C ASP A 127 -0.99 -11.64 3.97
N PRO A 128 -1.36 -12.71 4.68
CA PRO A 128 -0.88 -12.94 6.04
C PRO A 128 0.65 -13.00 6.16
N THR A 129 1.34 -13.47 5.12
CA THR A 129 2.82 -13.57 5.15
C THR A 129 3.46 -12.19 4.97
N GLY A 130 2.99 -11.41 4.00
CA GLY A 130 3.45 -10.04 3.78
C GLY A 130 3.13 -9.14 4.96
N THR A 131 1.93 -9.21 5.52
CA THR A 131 1.54 -8.45 6.70
C THR A 131 2.42 -8.80 7.90
N ALA A 132 2.73 -10.08 8.16
CA ALA A 132 3.64 -10.47 9.24
C ALA A 132 5.03 -9.84 9.08
N ARG A 133 5.58 -9.82 7.85
CA ARG A 133 6.84 -9.13 7.57
C ARG A 133 6.75 -7.62 7.81
N THR A 134 5.60 -7.00 7.59
CA THR A 134 5.39 -5.58 7.92
C THR A 134 5.45 -5.36 9.44
N TYR A 135 4.81 -6.21 10.24
CA TYR A 135 4.94 -6.15 11.69
C TYR A 135 6.39 -6.38 12.16
N GLU A 136 7.15 -7.27 11.52
CA GLU A 136 8.57 -7.45 11.82
C GLU A 136 9.38 -6.16 11.57
N ARG A 137 9.07 -5.41 10.50
CA ARG A 137 9.68 -4.09 10.25
C ARG A 137 9.29 -3.06 11.31
N LEU A 138 8.12 -3.20 11.93
CA LEU A 138 7.68 -2.41 13.10
C LEU A 138 8.31 -2.89 14.42
N GLY A 139 9.24 -3.85 14.38
CA GLY A 139 10.01 -4.31 15.53
C GLY A 139 9.43 -5.49 16.29
N PHE A 140 8.31 -6.05 15.85
CA PHE A 140 7.82 -7.33 16.37
C PHE A 140 8.81 -8.44 16.00
N ARG A 141 8.91 -9.47 16.84
CA ARG A 141 9.80 -10.60 16.55
C ARG A 141 9.11 -11.59 15.63
N TYR A 142 9.86 -12.14 14.67
CA TYR A 142 9.42 -13.32 13.95
C TYR A 142 9.08 -14.44 14.94
N ALA A 143 7.94 -15.09 14.75
CA ALA A 143 7.56 -16.29 15.48
C ALA A 143 7.19 -17.39 14.49
N PRO A 144 7.65 -18.63 14.70
CA PRO A 144 7.20 -19.76 13.90
C PRO A 144 5.69 -19.94 14.08
N PRO A 145 4.95 -20.42 13.05
CA PRO A 145 3.53 -20.70 13.15
C PRO A 145 3.18 -21.54 14.37
N GLY A 146 2.10 -21.16 15.06
CA GLY A 146 1.57 -21.89 16.21
C GLY A 146 0.73 -23.11 15.81
N PRO A 147 -0.05 -23.67 16.74
CA PRO A 147 -0.97 -24.78 16.46
C PRO A 147 -2.02 -24.49 15.37
N SER A 148 -2.32 -23.22 15.12
CA SER A 148 -3.19 -22.77 14.05
C SER A 148 -2.55 -22.82 12.65
N GLU A 149 -1.24 -23.05 12.58
CA GLU A 149 -0.39 -23.02 11.38
C GLU A 149 -0.42 -21.68 10.62
N ARG A 150 -0.85 -20.61 11.28
CA ARG A 150 -0.93 -19.27 10.67
C ARG A 150 0.35 -18.46 10.88
N PRO A 151 0.72 -17.59 9.91
CA PRO A 151 1.77 -16.61 10.12
C PRO A 151 1.47 -15.75 11.34
N ARG A 152 2.48 -15.52 12.18
CA ARG A 152 2.34 -14.71 13.38
C ARG A 152 3.65 -14.02 13.73
N VAL A 153 3.54 -12.94 14.49
CA VAL A 153 4.69 -12.25 15.09
C VAL A 153 4.51 -12.21 16.60
N GLU A 154 5.61 -12.13 17.34
CA GLU A 154 5.63 -12.10 18.80
C GLU A 154 5.98 -10.70 19.32
N VAL A 155 5.31 -10.31 20.40
CA VAL A 155 5.63 -9.15 21.22
C VAL A 155 5.46 -9.50 22.71
N GLY A 156 6.56 -9.52 23.45
CA GLY A 156 6.52 -9.72 24.91
C GLY A 156 5.88 -11.01 25.39
N GLY A 157 5.96 -12.09 24.60
CA GLY A 157 5.33 -13.37 24.89
C GLY A 157 3.85 -13.45 24.50
N ALA A 158 3.25 -12.41 23.92
CA ALA A 158 1.97 -12.47 23.21
C ALA A 158 2.19 -12.44 21.69
N PHE A 159 1.17 -12.74 20.91
CA PHE A 159 1.27 -12.82 19.45
C PHE A 159 0.26 -11.92 18.71
N VAL A 160 0.62 -11.52 17.50
CA VAL A 160 -0.35 -11.08 16.49
C VAL A 160 -0.41 -12.17 15.43
N GLU A 161 -1.56 -12.83 15.31
CA GLU A 161 -1.77 -13.97 14.41
C GLU A 161 -2.58 -13.55 13.18
N LEU A 162 -2.09 -13.89 12.00
CA LEU A 162 -2.65 -13.40 10.74
C LEU A 162 -3.31 -14.53 9.96
N HIS A 163 -4.62 -14.39 9.78
CA HIS A 163 -5.46 -15.32 9.07
C HIS A 163 -5.79 -14.80 7.69
N GLU A 164 -5.83 -15.70 6.72
CA GLU A 164 -6.36 -15.37 5.40
C GLU A 164 -7.84 -14.96 5.52
N GLY A 165 -8.16 -13.82 4.93
CA GLY A 165 -9.52 -13.28 4.87
C GLY A 165 -9.51 -11.83 4.39
N GLU A 166 -10.68 -11.35 3.96
CA GLU A 166 -10.87 -9.96 3.57
C GLU A 166 -11.28 -9.13 4.79
N PRO A 167 -10.40 -8.25 5.32
CA PRO A 167 -10.75 -7.38 6.45
C PRO A 167 -11.82 -6.34 6.08
N GLY A 168 -12.00 -6.06 4.78
CA GLY A 168 -12.90 -5.01 4.27
C GLY A 168 -12.45 -3.60 4.64
N GLU A 169 -13.31 -2.63 4.36
CA GLU A 169 -13.18 -1.23 4.78
C GLU A 169 -14.42 -0.86 5.60
N PRO A 170 -14.56 -1.38 6.84
CA PRO A 170 -15.75 -1.13 7.66
C PRO A 170 -15.88 0.37 7.97
N GLU A 171 -17.08 0.92 7.80
CA GLU A 171 -17.37 2.30 8.22
C GLU A 171 -17.34 2.42 9.75
N ARG A 172 -17.67 1.33 10.44
CA ARG A 172 -17.77 1.26 11.90
C ARG A 172 -17.00 0.07 12.47
N PRO A 173 -15.65 0.03 12.38
CA PRO A 173 -14.86 -1.13 12.80
C PRO A 173 -15.01 -1.43 14.30
N LEU A 174 -15.04 -2.72 14.65
CA LEU A 174 -14.99 -3.21 16.02
C LEU A 174 -13.59 -3.03 16.62
N LEU A 175 -12.55 -3.31 15.83
CA LEU A 175 -11.17 -3.05 16.23
C LEU A 175 -10.89 -1.55 16.19
N ASN A 176 -10.42 -1.00 17.30
CA ASN A 176 -9.89 0.35 17.33
C ASN A 176 -8.38 0.31 17.05
N HIS A 177 -7.60 -0.34 17.92
CA HIS A 177 -6.16 -0.49 17.74
C HIS A 177 -5.58 -1.64 18.56
N LEU A 178 -4.35 -2.03 18.22
CA LEU A 178 -3.48 -2.85 19.05
C LEU A 178 -2.41 -1.95 19.67
N ALA A 179 -2.36 -1.89 21.00
CA ALA A 179 -1.38 -1.07 21.71
C ALA A 179 -0.19 -1.92 22.17
N VAL A 180 1.02 -1.43 21.93
CA VAL A 180 2.26 -2.06 22.42
C VAL A 180 3.02 -1.11 23.33
N LEU A 181 3.60 -1.66 24.39
CA LEU A 181 4.47 -0.91 25.29
C LEU A 181 5.87 -0.76 24.68
N VAL A 182 6.46 0.42 24.78
CA VAL A 182 7.78 0.77 24.25
C VAL A 182 8.66 1.44 25.32
N ASP A 183 9.97 1.55 25.06
CA ASP A 183 10.96 2.10 26.01
C ASP A 183 10.81 3.62 26.18
N SER A 184 10.56 4.31 25.07
CA SER A 184 10.41 5.76 25.01
C SER A 184 9.48 6.11 23.87
N THR A 185 8.36 6.74 24.20
CA THR A 185 7.43 7.28 23.20
C THR A 185 8.08 8.43 22.40
N ASP A 186 8.94 9.25 23.03
CA ASP A 186 9.64 10.36 22.38
C ASP A 186 10.66 9.89 21.33
N GLU A 187 11.38 8.79 21.60
CA GLU A 187 12.30 8.20 20.61
C GLU A 187 11.52 7.65 19.40
N HIS A 188 10.31 7.13 19.62
CA HIS A 188 9.46 6.62 18.54
C HIS A 188 8.71 7.71 17.78
N ILE A 189 8.43 8.86 18.39
CA ILE A 189 8.01 10.08 17.68
C ILE A 189 9.11 10.46 16.70
N SER A 190 10.37 10.58 17.16
CA SER A 190 11.48 10.93 16.28
C SER A 190 11.74 9.87 15.20
N GLU A 191 11.66 8.57 15.51
CA GLU A 191 11.76 7.52 14.47
C GLU A 191 10.60 7.56 13.47
N ALA A 192 9.37 7.83 13.92
CA ALA A 192 8.21 7.94 13.04
C ALA A 192 8.34 9.16 12.11
N GLU A 193 8.77 10.30 12.65
CA GLU A 193 9.13 11.50 11.88
C GLU A 193 10.24 11.21 10.87
N GLU A 194 11.30 10.49 11.25
CA GLU A 194 12.40 10.09 10.35
C GLU A 194 11.96 9.07 9.27
N LEU A 195 10.96 8.23 9.58
CA LEU A 195 10.42 7.23 8.66
C LEU A 195 9.26 7.75 7.80
N GLY A 196 8.80 8.99 8.05
CA GLY A 196 7.66 9.62 7.38
C GLY A 196 6.31 8.97 7.72
N VAL A 197 6.23 8.29 8.86
CA VAL A 197 5.01 7.67 9.39
C VAL A 197 4.22 8.76 10.10
N GLU A 198 2.95 8.96 9.73
CA GLU A 198 2.11 10.00 10.33
C GLU A 198 1.83 9.68 11.79
N ILE A 199 1.98 10.67 12.67
CA ILE A 199 1.54 10.61 14.06
C ILE A 199 0.12 11.17 14.11
N ASP A 200 -0.85 10.29 14.32
CA ASP A 200 -2.28 10.59 14.37
C ASP A 200 -2.68 11.38 15.62
N ASP A 201 -2.22 10.91 16.77
CA ASP A 201 -2.47 11.56 18.05
C ASP A 201 -1.32 11.28 19.02
N ILE A 202 -1.08 12.23 19.91
CA ILE A 202 -0.21 12.07 21.08
C ILE A 202 -1.08 12.25 22.31
N VAL A 203 -1.48 11.13 22.91
CA VAL A 203 -2.27 11.15 24.13
C VAL A 203 -1.32 11.25 25.32
N ASP A 204 -1.24 12.44 25.90
CA ASP A 204 -0.62 12.71 27.20
C ASP A 204 -1.70 12.77 28.28
N ALA A 205 -1.87 11.65 28.99
CA ALA A 205 -2.82 11.48 30.07
C ALA A 205 -2.09 11.03 31.35
N PRO A 206 -2.70 11.21 32.55
CA PRO A 206 -2.02 10.98 33.84
C PRO A 206 -1.33 9.63 34.02
N ASN A 207 -1.71 8.60 33.25
CA ASN A 207 -1.14 7.25 33.27
C ASN A 207 -0.81 6.70 31.87
N THR A 208 -0.82 7.52 30.81
CA THR A 208 -0.61 7.06 29.43
C THR A 208 0.07 8.16 28.62
N TYR A 209 1.20 7.83 28.01
CA TYR A 209 1.84 8.65 26.98
C TYR A 209 1.97 7.78 25.73
N ALA A 210 1.05 7.96 24.79
CA ALA A 210 0.89 7.10 23.61
C ALA A 210 0.94 7.91 22.31
N VAL A 211 1.46 7.28 21.26
CA VAL A 211 1.57 7.82 19.91
C VAL A 211 0.89 6.84 18.97
N PHE A 212 -0.07 7.34 18.21
CA PHE A 212 -0.79 6.58 17.19
C PHE A 212 -0.11 6.81 15.83
N LEU A 213 0.10 5.76 15.05
CA LEU A 213 0.90 5.80 13.82
C LEU A 213 0.11 5.27 12.61
N TRP A 214 0.13 5.98 11.48
CA TRP A 214 -0.49 5.55 10.21
C TRP A 214 0.51 5.38 9.07
N GLY A 215 0.12 4.57 8.07
CA GLY A 215 0.92 4.33 6.86
C GLY A 215 1.22 5.65 6.12
N PRO A 216 2.42 5.82 5.54
CA PRO A 216 2.88 7.11 5.06
C PRO A 216 2.02 7.64 3.88
N PRO A 217 1.57 8.90 3.90
CA PRO A 217 1.00 9.55 2.72
C PRO A 217 1.99 9.54 1.55
N GLY A 218 1.50 9.58 0.30
CA GLY A 218 2.35 9.70 -0.90
C GLY A 218 2.21 8.56 -1.92
N GLY A 219 1.58 7.44 -1.55
CA GLY A 219 1.25 6.35 -2.48
C GLY A 219 2.44 5.85 -3.29
N SER A 220 2.24 5.53 -4.58
CA SER A 220 3.32 5.04 -5.45
C SER A 220 4.42 6.08 -5.75
N MET A 221 4.23 7.37 -5.47
CA MET A 221 5.30 8.36 -5.65
C MET A 221 6.48 8.07 -4.73
N LEU A 222 6.21 7.67 -3.48
CA LEU A 222 7.24 7.31 -2.49
C LEU A 222 8.13 6.16 -2.97
N LEU A 223 7.57 5.25 -3.78
CA LEU A 223 8.26 4.07 -4.31
C LEU A 223 8.97 4.33 -5.65
N SER A 224 8.92 5.58 -6.14
CA SER A 224 9.45 5.94 -7.46
C SER A 224 10.94 6.31 -7.40
N SER A 225 11.56 6.48 -8.57
CA SER A 225 12.92 7.03 -8.67
C SER A 225 13.00 8.54 -8.40
N GLY A 226 11.87 9.22 -8.17
CA GLY A 226 11.78 10.65 -7.88
C GLY A 226 11.97 11.56 -9.08
N VAL A 227 12.01 11.02 -10.31
CA VAL A 227 12.27 11.81 -11.52
C VAL A 227 10.97 12.36 -12.11
N VAL A 228 10.79 13.68 -12.01
CA VAL A 228 9.67 14.42 -12.59
C VAL A 228 10.13 15.09 -13.88
N TRP A 229 9.58 14.68 -15.03
CA TRP A 229 10.14 15.06 -16.34
C TRP A 229 9.11 15.16 -17.46
N ARG A 230 9.47 15.87 -18.52
CA ARG A 230 8.74 15.93 -19.80
C ARG A 230 9.67 15.66 -20.99
N TYR A 231 9.10 15.32 -22.14
CA TYR A 231 9.85 15.39 -23.39
C TYR A 231 10.26 16.84 -23.69
N ARG A 232 11.42 17.00 -24.36
CA ARG A 232 11.98 18.34 -24.63
C ARG A 232 11.07 19.22 -25.50
N SER A 233 10.29 18.63 -26.40
CA SER A 233 9.35 19.33 -27.26
C SER A 233 8.01 18.59 -27.35
N LEU A 234 6.95 19.32 -27.71
CA LEU A 234 5.66 18.71 -28.02
C LEU A 234 5.76 17.73 -29.21
N GLU A 235 6.59 18.02 -30.21
CA GLU A 235 6.82 17.12 -31.34
C GLU A 235 7.39 15.77 -30.88
N GLU A 236 8.40 15.78 -30.01
CA GLU A 236 8.97 14.55 -29.45
C GLU A 236 7.92 13.82 -28.61
N PHE A 237 7.16 14.53 -27.78
CA PHE A 237 6.07 13.91 -27.00
C PHE A 237 5.04 13.24 -27.90
N ARG A 238 4.61 13.93 -28.97
CA ARG A 238 3.67 13.39 -29.96
C ARG A 238 4.22 12.18 -30.70
N ARG A 239 5.54 12.13 -30.95
CA ARG A 239 6.17 10.96 -31.57
C ARG A 239 6.17 9.75 -30.64
N GLN A 240 6.53 9.97 -29.37
CA GLN A 240 6.67 8.90 -28.37
C GLN A 240 5.34 8.41 -27.82
N CYS A 241 4.30 9.25 -27.82
CA CYS A 241 2.95 8.92 -27.36
C CYS A 241 1.92 9.33 -28.43
N PRO A 242 1.88 8.64 -29.58
CA PRO A 242 1.14 9.09 -30.77
C PRO A 242 -0.37 9.10 -30.59
N ASN A 243 -0.89 8.26 -29.69
CA ASN A 243 -2.31 8.14 -29.40
C ASN A 243 -2.75 9.01 -28.22
N GLY A 244 -1.82 9.75 -27.59
CA GLY A 244 -2.14 10.65 -26.48
C GLY A 244 -2.88 11.92 -26.93
N ASP A 245 -3.67 12.52 -26.04
CA ASP A 245 -4.38 13.78 -26.26
C ASP A 245 -3.36 14.92 -26.40
N PRO A 246 -3.26 15.55 -27.59
CA PRO A 246 -2.30 16.62 -27.83
C PRO A 246 -2.50 17.84 -26.93
N ARG A 247 -3.70 18.06 -26.38
CA ARG A 247 -4.00 19.19 -25.49
C ARG A 247 -3.36 18.98 -24.12
N LEU A 248 -3.49 17.78 -23.55
CA LEU A 248 -2.87 17.42 -22.28
C LEU A 248 -1.33 17.31 -22.40
N GLN A 249 -0.83 16.78 -23.51
CA GLN A 249 0.62 16.73 -23.78
C GLN A 249 1.23 18.14 -23.85
N ARG A 250 0.54 19.08 -24.52
CA ARG A 250 0.95 20.48 -24.59
C ARG A 250 0.97 21.12 -23.21
N MET A 251 -0.07 20.90 -22.41
CA MET A 251 -0.16 21.40 -21.04
C MET A 251 1.04 20.94 -20.19
N ILE A 252 1.42 19.67 -20.25
CA ILE A 252 2.62 19.16 -19.55
C ILE A 252 3.88 19.86 -20.06
N VAL A 253 4.05 20.02 -21.38
CA VAL A 253 5.24 20.66 -21.95
C VAL A 253 5.36 22.13 -21.55
N GLU A 254 4.25 22.87 -21.54
CA GLU A 254 4.23 24.30 -21.28
C GLU A 254 4.32 24.64 -19.79
N ARG A 255 3.81 23.76 -18.91
CA ARG A 255 3.67 24.07 -17.48
C ARG A 255 4.70 23.42 -16.57
N LEU A 256 5.32 22.30 -16.97
CA LEU A 256 6.12 21.52 -16.03
C LEU A 256 7.30 22.31 -15.45
N ASP A 257 7.99 23.11 -16.27
CA ASP A 257 9.20 23.80 -15.83
C ASP A 257 8.91 24.78 -14.66
N GLY A 258 7.83 25.56 -14.74
CA GLY A 258 7.39 26.42 -13.64
C GLY A 258 6.84 25.65 -12.43
N ALA A 259 6.24 24.48 -12.66
CA ALA A 259 5.78 23.63 -11.58
C ALA A 259 6.94 22.98 -10.80
N LEU A 260 8.06 22.69 -11.46
CA LEU A 260 9.29 22.22 -10.82
C LEU A 260 9.91 23.32 -9.94
N GLU A 261 9.93 24.57 -10.43
CA GLU A 261 10.37 25.73 -9.64
C GLU A 261 9.48 25.92 -8.39
N TRP A 262 8.17 25.67 -8.51
CA TRP A 262 7.26 25.69 -7.38
C TRP A 262 7.60 24.63 -6.32
N LEU A 263 7.88 23.38 -6.71
CA LEU A 263 8.33 22.35 -5.77
C LEU A 263 9.63 22.74 -5.05
N GLU A 264 10.61 23.28 -5.78
CA GLU A 264 11.85 23.79 -5.20
C GLU A 264 11.57 24.92 -4.20
N SER A 265 10.60 25.80 -4.49
CA SER A 265 10.19 26.89 -3.59
C SER A 265 9.55 26.42 -2.28
N LEU A 266 8.95 25.21 -2.26
CA LEU A 266 8.44 24.57 -1.04
C LEU A 266 9.54 23.93 -0.19
N GLY A 267 10.79 23.95 -0.67
CA GLY A 267 11.92 23.29 -0.03
C GLY A 267 11.99 21.79 -0.32
N ALA A 268 11.42 21.31 -1.44
CA ALA A 268 11.56 19.92 -1.84
C ALA A 268 13.05 19.59 -2.12
N PRO A 269 13.61 18.53 -1.51
CA PRO A 269 15.02 18.20 -1.65
C PRO A 269 15.37 17.70 -3.05
N LEU A 270 16.15 18.52 -3.76
CA LEU A 270 16.62 18.24 -5.10
C LEU A 270 17.84 17.31 -5.08
N VAL A 271 17.74 16.17 -5.77
CA VAL A 271 18.83 15.22 -5.97
C VAL A 271 19.61 15.53 -7.26
N SER A 272 18.92 15.86 -8.35
CA SER A 272 19.54 16.25 -9.61
C SER A 272 18.71 17.27 -10.37
N ALA A 273 19.38 18.29 -10.92
CA ALA A 273 18.77 19.32 -11.73
C ALA A 273 18.51 18.91 -13.19
N GLU A 274 18.93 17.73 -13.63
CA GLU A 274 18.75 17.29 -15.01
C GLU A 274 18.32 15.82 -15.09
N THR A 275 17.77 15.44 -16.25
CA THR A 275 17.54 14.05 -16.62
C THR A 275 18.71 13.54 -17.44
N GLU A 276 19.16 12.31 -17.20
CA GLU A 276 20.25 11.67 -17.96
C GLU A 276 19.87 11.36 -19.42
N ASN A 277 18.57 11.31 -19.73
CA ASN A 277 18.08 11.05 -21.08
C ASN A 277 18.07 12.34 -21.94
N PRO A 278 18.76 12.37 -23.11
CA PRO A 278 18.81 13.54 -23.98
C PRO A 278 17.45 13.93 -24.59
N ARG A 279 16.45 13.03 -24.63
CA ARG A 279 15.09 13.30 -25.12
C ARG A 279 14.23 14.05 -24.10
N THR A 280 14.66 14.11 -22.83
CA THR A 280 13.84 14.60 -21.72
C THR A 280 14.50 15.79 -21.00
N THR A 281 13.71 16.49 -20.19
CA THR A 281 14.17 17.50 -19.23
C THR A 281 13.28 17.46 -18.00
N GLY A 282 13.83 17.79 -16.83
CA GLY A 282 13.14 17.63 -15.56
C GLY A 282 14.07 17.75 -14.37
N ARG A 283 13.59 17.28 -13.21
CA ARG A 283 14.32 17.23 -11.93
C ARG A 283 14.16 15.86 -11.29
N ARG A 284 15.16 15.45 -10.53
CA ARG A 284 15.05 14.33 -9.59
C ARG A 284 14.98 14.88 -8.18
N PHE A 285 13.93 14.56 -7.45
CA PHE A 285 13.79 14.84 -6.03
C PHE A 285 13.99 13.57 -5.21
N ASP A 286 14.31 13.74 -3.93
CA ASP A 286 14.18 12.65 -2.97
C ASP A 286 12.68 12.42 -2.69
N PRO A 287 12.12 11.22 -2.95
CA PRO A 287 10.68 10.99 -2.85
C PRO A 287 10.11 11.23 -1.45
N ARG A 288 10.86 10.87 -0.40
CA ARG A 288 10.42 11.04 1.00
C ARG A 288 10.33 12.51 1.35
N GLY A 289 11.43 13.24 1.18
CA GLY A 289 11.45 14.67 1.48
C GLY A 289 10.57 15.50 0.55
N LEU A 290 10.31 15.06 -0.69
CA LEU A 290 9.29 15.68 -1.55
C LEU A 290 7.88 15.52 -0.95
N THR A 291 7.55 14.33 -0.46
CA THR A 291 6.27 14.05 0.20
C THR A 291 6.12 14.92 1.46
N GLU A 292 7.13 14.97 2.31
CA GLU A 292 7.14 15.81 3.52
C GLU A 292 6.96 17.30 3.19
N ALA A 293 7.61 17.78 2.12
CA ALA A 293 7.45 19.16 1.68
C ALA A 293 6.02 19.49 1.24
N LEU A 294 5.36 18.54 0.56
CA LEU A 294 3.98 18.68 0.12
C LEU A 294 2.99 18.59 1.29
N ILE A 295 3.16 17.65 2.22
CA ILE A 295 2.34 17.53 3.43
C ILE A 295 2.40 18.82 4.25
N ARG A 296 3.62 19.31 4.51
CA ARG A 296 3.85 20.56 5.23
C ARG A 296 3.17 21.76 4.55
N ALA A 297 3.15 21.79 3.22
CA ALA A 297 2.51 22.85 2.46
C ALA A 297 0.97 22.74 2.43
N ALA A 298 0.43 21.52 2.46
CA ALA A 298 -1.02 21.25 2.50
C ALA A 298 -1.65 21.68 3.84
N GLY A 299 -0.90 21.57 4.94
CA GLY A 299 -1.32 21.99 6.27
C GLY A 299 -2.18 20.95 6.99
N GLU A 300 -3.30 20.55 6.39
CA GLU A 300 -4.18 19.50 6.91
C GLU A 300 -4.24 18.33 5.91
N VAL A 301 -3.82 17.15 6.36
CA VAL A 301 -3.95 15.88 5.65
C VAL A 301 -4.68 14.94 6.60
N GLN A 302 -5.70 14.24 6.10
CA GLN A 302 -6.46 13.26 6.86
C GLN A 302 -6.26 11.89 6.22
N THR A 303 -5.86 10.90 7.02
CA THR A 303 -5.78 9.49 6.62
C THR A 303 -7.06 8.74 7.04
N GLU A 304 -7.21 7.48 6.58
CA GLU A 304 -8.39 6.62 6.83
C GLU A 304 -9.75 7.13 6.34
N HIS A 305 -9.79 8.23 5.58
CA HIS A 305 -11.03 8.72 4.99
C HIS A 305 -11.15 8.29 3.52
N ALA A 306 -11.94 7.25 3.26
CA ALA A 306 -12.26 6.84 1.90
C ALA A 306 -13.46 7.63 1.35
N LEU A 307 -13.39 8.04 0.07
CA LEU A 307 -14.54 8.57 -0.65
C LEU A 307 -15.51 7.42 -0.98
N VAL A 308 -16.59 7.29 -0.21
CA VAL A 308 -17.65 6.31 -0.49
C VAL A 308 -18.52 6.80 -1.67
N PRO A 309 -18.71 6.01 -2.74
CA PRO A 309 -19.57 6.40 -3.85
C PRO A 309 -21.04 6.42 -3.42
N ASP A 310 -21.64 7.61 -3.29
CA ASP A 310 -23.10 7.78 -3.31
C ASP A 310 -23.55 8.33 -4.67
N PRO A 311 -24.25 7.54 -5.50
CA PRO A 311 -24.73 7.96 -6.83
C PRO A 311 -25.67 9.17 -6.81
N GLY A 312 -26.26 9.51 -5.65
CA GLY A 312 -27.24 10.59 -5.50
C GLY A 312 -26.66 11.92 -5.01
N THR A 313 -25.48 11.91 -4.39
CA THR A 313 -25.01 13.04 -3.57
C THR A 313 -23.83 13.74 -4.23
N ARG A 314 -24.02 14.95 -4.79
CA ARG A 314 -22.90 15.75 -5.32
C ARG A 314 -21.98 16.16 -4.17
N PRO A 315 -20.64 16.17 -4.37
CA PRO A 315 -19.76 16.73 -3.37
C PRO A 315 -20.17 18.19 -3.16
N GLU A 316 -20.32 18.61 -1.90
CA GLU A 316 -20.71 19.98 -1.55
C GLU A 316 -19.61 20.98 -1.93
N GLU A 317 -18.37 20.49 -2.04
CA GLU A 317 -17.17 21.23 -2.44
C GLU A 317 -16.54 20.63 -3.70
N PRO A 318 -15.73 21.39 -4.46
CA PRO A 318 -14.96 20.87 -5.57
C PRO A 318 -14.05 19.70 -5.13
N LEU A 319 -14.13 18.57 -5.85
CA LEU A 319 -13.39 17.35 -5.56
C LEU A 319 -12.33 17.08 -6.63
N VAL A 320 -11.07 16.92 -6.21
CA VAL A 320 -9.97 16.48 -7.08
C VAL A 320 -9.67 15.01 -6.82
N LEU A 321 -9.84 14.16 -7.83
CA LEU A 321 -9.41 12.77 -7.80
C LEU A 321 -7.90 12.71 -8.09
N ALA A 322 -7.13 12.37 -7.05
CA ALA A 322 -5.69 12.14 -7.11
C ALA A 322 -5.33 10.82 -6.37
N THR A 323 -6.19 9.81 -6.52
CA THR A 323 -6.11 8.50 -5.85
C THR A 323 -5.12 7.53 -6.50
N GLY A 324 -4.58 7.91 -7.65
CA GLY A 324 -3.73 7.06 -8.47
C GLY A 324 -4.52 6.26 -9.50
N GLY A 325 -3.80 5.45 -10.27
CA GLY A 325 -4.40 4.59 -11.28
C GLY A 325 -4.99 3.32 -10.67
N PHE A 326 -5.14 2.30 -11.51
CA PHE A 326 -5.61 0.97 -11.10
C PHE A 326 -4.59 -0.16 -11.41
N PRO A 327 -3.27 0.02 -11.16
CA PRO A 327 -2.25 -0.97 -11.51
C PRO A 327 -2.46 -2.31 -10.80
N VAL A 328 -2.95 -2.32 -9.55
CA VAL A 328 -3.17 -3.55 -8.79
C VAL A 328 -4.27 -4.39 -9.44
N ARG A 329 -5.41 -3.76 -9.73
CA ARG A 329 -6.52 -4.39 -10.45
C ARG A 329 -6.09 -4.89 -11.82
N LEU A 330 -5.40 -4.05 -12.61
CA LEU A 330 -4.95 -4.41 -13.96
C LEU A 330 -3.95 -5.58 -13.93
N ALA A 331 -2.97 -5.55 -13.02
CA ALA A 331 -2.01 -6.63 -12.89
C ALA A 331 -2.71 -7.96 -12.54
N ARG A 332 -3.68 -7.94 -11.62
CA ARG A 332 -4.49 -9.11 -11.25
C ARG A 332 -5.29 -9.65 -12.44
N GLU A 333 -5.96 -8.78 -13.18
CA GLU A 333 -6.77 -9.14 -14.35
C GLU A 333 -5.92 -9.76 -15.48
N LEU A 334 -4.69 -9.26 -15.67
CA LEU A 334 -3.78 -9.72 -16.70
C LEU A 334 -2.81 -10.83 -16.24
N GLY A 335 -2.84 -11.23 -14.96
CA GLY A 335 -1.91 -12.22 -14.40
C GLY A 335 -0.45 -11.74 -14.37
N LEU A 336 -0.22 -10.45 -14.17
CA LEU A 336 1.10 -9.80 -14.14
C LEU A 336 1.56 -9.52 -12.71
N ALA A 337 2.82 -9.12 -12.55
CA ALA A 337 3.35 -8.71 -11.25
C ALA A 337 2.94 -7.26 -10.91
N ILE A 338 2.84 -6.94 -9.62
CA ILE A 338 2.52 -5.59 -9.13
C ILE A 338 3.82 -4.89 -8.76
N ARG A 339 4.03 -3.68 -9.29
CA ARG A 339 5.19 -2.80 -9.02
C ARG A 339 4.71 -1.39 -8.68
N SER A 340 3.76 -1.32 -7.76
CA SER A 340 3.12 -0.14 -7.21
C SER A 340 2.86 -0.35 -5.72
N ASN A 341 2.36 0.67 -5.03
CA ASN A 341 1.74 0.45 -3.71
C ASN A 341 0.56 -0.54 -3.84
N ALA A 342 0.19 -1.17 -2.73
CA ALA A 342 -0.84 -2.21 -2.69
C ALA A 342 -2.30 -1.70 -2.81
N TRP A 343 -2.53 -0.40 -2.69
CA TRP A 343 -3.89 0.19 -2.56
C TRP A 343 -4.45 0.78 -3.86
N SER A 344 -3.64 0.90 -4.92
CA SER A 344 -4.08 1.47 -6.20
C SER A 344 -4.96 0.51 -7.03
N GLU A 345 -6.19 0.29 -6.56
CA GLU A 345 -7.25 -0.56 -7.14
C GLU A 345 -8.20 0.22 -8.09
N GLY A 346 -8.07 1.54 -8.14
CA GLY A 346 -8.87 2.41 -9.01
C GLY A 346 -10.13 2.98 -8.37
N ASN A 347 -10.11 3.30 -7.08
CA ASN A 347 -11.26 3.86 -6.36
C ASN A 347 -11.71 5.21 -6.96
N GLY A 348 -10.78 6.11 -7.31
CA GLY A 348 -11.11 7.37 -8.00
C GLY A 348 -11.76 7.15 -9.37
N LEU A 349 -11.26 6.19 -10.14
CA LEU A 349 -11.89 5.79 -11.41
C LEU A 349 -13.32 5.26 -11.20
N ALA A 350 -13.53 4.36 -10.23
CA ALA A 350 -14.86 3.83 -9.91
C ALA A 350 -15.82 4.95 -9.46
N PHE A 351 -15.33 5.88 -8.64
CA PHE A 351 -16.09 7.06 -8.23
C PHE A 351 -16.48 7.92 -9.43
N GLY A 352 -15.54 8.27 -10.31
CA GLY A 352 -15.83 9.05 -11.52
C GLY A 352 -16.87 8.38 -12.42
N LEU A 353 -16.73 7.06 -12.65
CA LEU A 353 -17.69 6.28 -13.42
C LEU A 353 -19.10 6.31 -12.81
N SER A 354 -19.21 6.22 -11.47
CA SER A 354 -20.50 6.33 -10.78
C SER A 354 -21.20 7.67 -11.00
N ARG A 355 -20.44 8.72 -11.35
CA ARG A 355 -20.93 10.07 -11.70
C ARG A 355 -21.16 10.27 -13.20
N GLY A 356 -20.96 9.24 -14.01
CA GLY A 356 -21.14 9.29 -15.45
C GLY A 356 -19.93 9.82 -16.22
N ALA A 357 -18.73 9.73 -15.64
CA ALA A 357 -17.50 10.05 -16.34
C ALA A 357 -17.23 9.05 -17.48
N ASP A 358 -16.60 9.54 -18.55
CA ASP A 358 -16.05 8.70 -19.62
C ASP A 358 -14.59 8.33 -19.29
N THR A 359 -14.12 7.24 -19.89
CA THR A 359 -12.73 6.79 -19.81
C THR A 359 -11.98 7.00 -21.11
N THR A 360 -10.67 7.17 -21.02
CA THR A 360 -9.81 7.32 -22.19
C THR A 360 -9.64 5.99 -22.93
N ALA A 361 -9.02 6.02 -24.12
CA ALA A 361 -8.44 4.83 -24.71
C ALA A 361 -7.25 4.33 -23.87
N GLY A 362 -6.79 3.10 -24.13
CA GLY A 362 -5.62 2.51 -23.45
C GLY A 362 -5.86 2.12 -21.99
N MET A 363 -7.09 1.73 -21.62
CA MET A 363 -7.41 1.24 -20.27
C MET A 363 -6.68 -0.07 -19.91
N ASP A 364 -6.22 -0.80 -20.93
CA ASP A 364 -5.39 -2.00 -20.85
C ASP A 364 -3.88 -1.69 -20.96
N GLU A 365 -3.51 -0.45 -21.26
CA GLU A 365 -2.11 -0.02 -21.33
C GLU A 365 -1.59 0.42 -19.95
N PHE A 366 -0.31 0.16 -19.70
CA PHE A 366 0.36 0.51 -18.46
C PHE A 366 1.80 0.95 -18.68
N TYR A 367 2.32 1.69 -17.71
CA TYR A 367 3.75 1.83 -17.50
C TYR A 367 4.24 0.73 -16.57
N GLY A 368 5.30 0.03 -16.96
CA GLY A 368 5.87 -1.06 -16.18
C GLY A 368 7.36 -1.30 -16.43
N ARG A 369 7.86 -2.35 -15.78
CA ARG A 369 9.23 -2.84 -15.96
C ARG A 369 9.24 -4.36 -16.02
N ALA A 370 10.21 -4.92 -16.73
CA ALA A 370 10.59 -6.31 -16.55
C ALA A 370 11.26 -6.45 -15.17
N MET A 371 10.78 -7.40 -14.37
CA MET A 371 11.31 -7.73 -13.05
C MET A 371 11.77 -9.20 -13.05
N PRO A 372 12.67 -9.63 -12.15
CA PRO A 372 13.01 -11.04 -12.00
C PRO A 372 11.75 -11.86 -11.72
N ALA A 373 11.53 -12.92 -12.51
CA ALA A 373 10.38 -13.80 -12.36
C ALA A 373 10.51 -14.73 -11.15
N ALA A 374 9.38 -15.27 -10.67
CA ALA A 374 9.37 -16.33 -9.66
C ALA A 374 10.34 -17.46 -10.06
N PRO A 375 11.18 -17.97 -9.14
CA PRO A 375 11.04 -17.89 -7.67
C PRO A 375 11.63 -16.64 -7.00
N ALA A 376 12.03 -15.62 -7.77
CA ALA A 376 12.48 -14.35 -7.21
C ALA A 376 11.43 -13.75 -6.27
N LYS A 377 11.91 -13.11 -5.18
CA LYS A 377 11.09 -12.34 -4.25
C LYS A 377 11.70 -10.96 -4.13
N TRP A 378 10.85 -9.95 -4.23
CA TRP A 378 11.22 -8.55 -4.07
C TRP A 378 10.06 -7.77 -3.44
N GLY A 379 10.38 -6.75 -2.66
CA GLY A 379 9.48 -5.83 -2.00
C GLY A 379 9.50 -4.42 -2.61
N GLU A 380 8.74 -3.51 -2.01
CA GLU A 380 8.54 -2.15 -2.53
C GLU A 380 9.86 -1.36 -2.64
N ASP A 381 10.79 -1.53 -1.69
CA ASP A 381 12.10 -0.87 -1.68
C ASP A 381 13.01 -1.33 -2.84
N GLU A 382 12.69 -2.45 -3.49
CA GLU A 382 13.50 -3.09 -4.52
C GLU A 382 12.93 -2.84 -5.94
N PHE A 383 11.79 -2.16 -6.07
CA PHE A 383 11.13 -1.92 -7.37
C PHE A 383 12.01 -1.18 -8.38
N VAL A 384 12.83 -0.24 -7.93
CA VAL A 384 13.76 0.50 -8.80
C VAL A 384 15.02 -0.32 -9.03
N ASP A 385 15.59 -0.86 -7.96
CA ASP A 385 16.90 -1.51 -7.93
C ASP A 385 16.95 -2.83 -8.72
N HIS A 386 15.85 -3.59 -8.72
CA HIS A 386 15.76 -4.90 -9.36
C HIS A 386 15.18 -4.86 -10.78
N ALA A 387 14.84 -3.68 -11.32
CA ALA A 387 14.29 -3.58 -12.67
C ALA A 387 15.30 -4.02 -13.74
N GLN A 388 14.87 -4.91 -14.63
CA GLN A 388 15.69 -5.48 -15.70
C GLN A 388 15.60 -4.59 -16.96
N LEU A 389 16.18 -3.39 -16.88
CA LEU A 389 16.15 -2.38 -17.95
C LEU A 389 17.40 -2.49 -18.83
N TYR A 390 17.44 -3.53 -19.64
CA TYR A 390 18.51 -3.80 -20.61
C TYR A 390 18.03 -4.69 -21.77
N GLY A 391 16.71 -4.78 -21.99
CA GLY A 391 16.12 -5.54 -23.08
C GLY A 391 16.66 -5.14 -24.46
N GLN A 392 17.03 -3.87 -24.67
CA GLN A 392 17.68 -3.43 -25.93
C GLN A 392 19.06 -4.07 -26.19
N LEU A 393 19.73 -4.54 -25.14
CA LEU A 393 21.04 -5.21 -25.18
C LEU A 393 20.90 -6.73 -24.99
N ALA A 394 19.67 -7.24 -24.99
CA ALA A 394 19.37 -8.65 -24.85
C ALA A 394 18.60 -9.15 -26.07
N ARG A 395 18.72 -10.45 -26.34
CA ARG A 395 17.75 -11.16 -27.17
C ARG A 395 16.61 -11.63 -26.27
N VAL A 396 15.39 -11.22 -26.58
CA VAL A 396 14.22 -11.46 -25.72
C VAL A 396 13.37 -12.56 -26.34
N PHE A 397 12.96 -13.54 -25.54
CA PHE A 397 12.11 -14.65 -25.98
C PHE A 397 10.91 -14.82 -25.06
N ASP A 398 9.74 -15.13 -25.61
CA ASP A 398 8.62 -15.58 -24.78
C ASP A 398 8.78 -17.03 -24.28
N GLU A 399 7.84 -17.48 -23.45
CA GLU A 399 7.85 -18.84 -22.86
C GLU A 399 7.72 -19.96 -23.90
N SER A 400 7.32 -19.66 -25.14
CA SER A 400 7.29 -20.63 -26.25
C SER A 400 8.61 -20.71 -27.02
N GLY A 401 9.54 -19.78 -26.74
CA GLY A 401 10.83 -19.65 -27.42
C GLY A 401 10.77 -18.77 -28.68
N GLU A 402 9.67 -18.05 -28.93
CA GLU A 402 9.60 -17.08 -30.01
C GLU A 402 10.31 -15.78 -29.62
N GLU A 403 11.12 -15.23 -30.52
CA GLU A 403 11.88 -14.00 -30.27
C GLU A 403 10.95 -12.77 -30.34
N ILE A 404 11.00 -11.93 -29.30
CA ILE A 404 10.29 -10.66 -29.21
C ILE A 404 11.22 -9.56 -29.72
N ALA A 405 10.81 -8.87 -30.80
CA ALA A 405 11.57 -7.76 -31.33
C ALA A 405 11.53 -6.56 -30.35
N VAL A 406 12.70 -6.01 -30.04
CA VAL A 406 12.84 -4.80 -29.23
C VAL A 406 12.96 -3.60 -30.17
N ASP A 407 12.06 -2.62 -30.03
CA ASP A 407 12.12 -1.40 -30.83
C ASP A 407 13.29 -0.52 -30.34
N ALA A 408 14.20 -0.19 -31.25
CA ALA A 408 15.35 0.66 -30.96
C ALA A 408 14.95 2.08 -30.52
N ASP A 409 13.77 2.55 -30.91
CA ASP A 409 13.26 3.86 -30.48
C ASP A 409 12.57 3.81 -29.10
N ASP A 410 12.22 2.63 -28.57
CA ASP A 410 11.66 2.43 -27.22
C ASP A 410 12.75 2.40 -26.15
N TRP A 411 13.35 3.56 -25.92
CA TRP A 411 14.35 3.78 -24.87
C TRP A 411 13.85 3.46 -23.45
N SER A 412 12.53 3.42 -23.25
CA SER A 412 11.92 3.19 -21.94
C SER A 412 11.64 1.72 -21.65
N GLU A 413 11.75 0.89 -22.69
CA GLU A 413 11.34 -0.52 -22.75
C GLU A 413 9.89 -0.78 -22.35
N ASN A 414 9.03 0.25 -22.31
CA ASN A 414 7.64 0.07 -21.91
C ASN A 414 6.85 -0.70 -22.98
N GLY A 415 7.13 -0.47 -24.25
CA GLY A 415 6.55 -1.23 -25.36
C GLY A 415 6.97 -2.69 -25.30
N LEU A 416 8.24 -2.97 -24.99
CA LEU A 416 8.74 -4.33 -24.75
C LEU A 416 7.99 -5.01 -23.60
N VAL A 417 7.84 -4.34 -22.45
CA VAL A 417 7.14 -4.89 -21.28
C VAL A 417 5.65 -5.13 -21.57
N GLN A 418 5.00 -4.24 -22.33
CA GLN A 418 3.63 -4.47 -22.79
C GLN A 418 3.53 -5.67 -23.72
N GLU A 419 4.51 -5.90 -24.61
CA GLU A 419 4.51 -7.07 -25.48
C GLU A 419 4.72 -8.37 -24.70
N ILE A 420 5.60 -8.37 -23.70
CA ILE A 420 5.76 -9.49 -22.76
C ILE A 420 4.43 -9.79 -22.06
N ALA A 421 3.71 -8.77 -21.61
CA ALA A 421 2.38 -8.94 -21.02
C ALA A 421 1.37 -9.60 -21.97
N ARG A 422 1.33 -9.19 -23.25
CA ARG A 422 0.46 -9.80 -24.27
C ARG A 422 0.81 -11.26 -24.56
N ARG A 423 2.08 -11.66 -24.37
CA ARG A 423 2.60 -13.01 -24.59
C ARG A 423 2.58 -13.90 -23.34
N GLY A 424 1.80 -13.55 -22.32
CA GLY A 424 1.62 -14.36 -21.11
C GLY A 424 2.41 -13.87 -19.90
N GLY A 425 2.98 -12.66 -19.96
CA GLY A 425 3.52 -11.95 -18.81
C GLY A 425 4.95 -12.32 -18.43
N LYS A 426 5.56 -13.31 -19.09
CA LYS A 426 6.92 -13.78 -18.79
C LYS A 426 7.76 -13.90 -20.07
N ALA A 427 9.06 -13.70 -19.93
CA ALA A 427 10.02 -13.79 -21.01
C ALA A 427 11.42 -14.13 -20.49
N TRP A 428 12.32 -14.46 -21.40
CA TRP A 428 13.74 -14.69 -21.14
C TRP A 428 14.56 -13.62 -21.83
N TYR A 429 15.39 -12.92 -21.05
CA TYR A 429 16.39 -11.98 -21.57
C TYR A 429 17.71 -12.73 -21.68
N VAL A 430 18.25 -12.84 -22.89
CA VAL A 430 19.53 -13.51 -23.17
C VAL A 430 20.57 -12.46 -23.51
N VAL A 431 21.53 -12.28 -22.62
CA VAL A 431 22.59 -11.26 -22.73
C VAL A 431 23.88 -11.92 -23.21
N ASP A 432 24.51 -11.32 -24.22
CA ASP A 432 25.83 -11.74 -24.70
C ASP A 432 26.91 -11.41 -23.64
N PRO A 433 27.92 -12.28 -23.42
CA PRO A 433 28.99 -12.00 -22.46
C PRO A 433 29.71 -10.66 -22.70
N ASP A 434 29.79 -10.18 -23.96
CA ASP A 434 30.43 -8.91 -24.29
C ASP A 434 29.62 -7.69 -23.80
N ASP A 435 28.31 -7.84 -23.58
CA ASP A 435 27.41 -6.78 -23.11
C ASP A 435 27.28 -6.72 -21.58
N LEU A 436 27.75 -7.73 -20.84
CA LEU A 436 27.58 -7.81 -19.38
C LEU A 436 28.19 -6.62 -18.61
N GLN A 437 29.19 -5.96 -19.18
CA GLN A 437 29.84 -4.78 -18.57
C GLN A 437 29.23 -3.45 -19.04
N HIS A 438 28.15 -3.47 -19.81
CA HIS A 438 27.45 -2.26 -20.22
C HIS A 438 26.73 -1.63 -19.02
N GLU A 439 26.84 -0.30 -18.91
CA GLU A 439 26.19 0.47 -17.84
C GLU A 439 24.71 0.68 -18.13
N THR A 440 23.87 0.44 -17.12
CA THR A 440 22.45 0.77 -17.12
C THR A 440 22.17 1.83 -16.04
N PRO A 441 20.97 2.44 -16.00
CA PRO A 441 20.59 3.32 -14.89
C PRO A 441 20.64 2.65 -13.50
N TYR A 442 20.77 1.33 -13.42
CA TYR A 442 20.78 0.55 -12.18
C TYR A 442 22.12 -0.13 -11.90
N GLY A 443 23.18 0.19 -12.64
CA GLY A 443 24.50 -0.46 -12.58
C GLY A 443 24.80 -1.24 -13.86
N THR A 444 25.91 -1.98 -13.88
CA THR A 444 26.25 -2.84 -15.02
C THR A 444 25.22 -3.96 -15.19
N ILE A 445 25.04 -4.47 -16.41
CA ILE A 445 24.13 -5.60 -16.63
C ILE A 445 24.50 -6.79 -15.73
N ALA A 446 25.79 -7.09 -15.55
CA ALA A 446 26.26 -8.11 -14.64
C ALA A 446 25.74 -7.92 -13.19
N GLU A 447 25.83 -6.70 -12.66
CA GLU A 447 25.33 -6.38 -11.31
C GLU A 447 23.80 -6.54 -11.22
N VAL A 448 23.06 -6.10 -12.24
CA VAL A 448 21.60 -6.22 -12.29
C VAL A 448 21.16 -7.70 -12.38
N VAL A 449 21.89 -8.52 -13.14
CA VAL A 449 21.70 -9.98 -13.22
C VAL A 449 22.02 -10.65 -11.88
N ASP A 450 23.06 -10.20 -11.19
CA ASP A 450 23.43 -10.71 -9.86
C ASP A 450 22.38 -10.37 -8.79
N ARG A 451 21.74 -9.20 -8.88
CA ARG A 451 20.56 -8.88 -8.04
C ARG A 451 19.40 -9.81 -8.33
N ALA A 452 19.10 -10.08 -9.60
CA ALA A 452 18.06 -11.04 -9.97
C ALA A 452 18.34 -12.42 -9.37
N ARG A 453 19.59 -12.89 -9.41
CA ARG A 453 20.01 -14.15 -8.76
C ARG A 453 19.87 -14.10 -7.24
N SER A 454 20.27 -12.98 -6.62
CA SER A 454 20.21 -12.78 -5.17
C SER A 454 18.78 -12.74 -4.64
N ALA A 455 17.85 -12.21 -5.43
CA ALA A 455 16.41 -12.26 -5.15
C ALA A 455 15.81 -13.67 -5.28
N GLY A 456 16.57 -14.64 -5.80
CA GLY A 456 16.11 -16.01 -6.06
C GLY A 456 15.55 -16.24 -7.47
N GLY A 457 15.80 -15.32 -8.41
CA GLY A 457 15.37 -15.45 -9.80
C GLY A 457 16.11 -16.54 -10.57
N SER A 458 15.46 -17.06 -11.61
CA SER A 458 16.06 -18.02 -12.53
C SER A 458 17.04 -17.31 -13.46
N VAL A 459 18.33 -17.58 -13.26
CA VAL A 459 19.43 -17.07 -14.08
C VAL A 459 20.29 -18.25 -14.54
N GLU A 460 20.40 -18.44 -15.85
CA GLU A 460 21.06 -19.59 -16.47
C GLU A 460 22.26 -19.14 -17.31
N GLY A 461 23.43 -19.74 -17.06
CA GLY A 461 24.57 -19.61 -17.96
C GLY A 461 24.46 -20.61 -19.11
N ARG A 462 24.82 -20.19 -20.32
CA ARG A 462 24.82 -21.03 -21.52
C ARG A 462 26.24 -21.39 -21.96
N ASP A 463 26.35 -22.42 -22.80
CA ASP A 463 27.65 -22.95 -23.27
C ASP A 463 28.48 -21.93 -24.07
N ASP A 464 27.81 -20.96 -24.71
CA ASP A 464 28.44 -19.86 -25.44
C ASP A 464 28.85 -18.68 -24.53
N GLY A 465 28.64 -18.79 -23.21
CA GLY A 465 28.94 -17.75 -22.24
C GLY A 465 27.83 -16.71 -22.04
N SER A 466 26.75 -16.77 -22.83
CA SER A 466 25.59 -15.90 -22.62
C SER A 466 24.85 -16.24 -21.34
N VAL A 467 24.16 -15.24 -20.78
CA VAL A 467 23.37 -15.38 -19.56
C VAL A 467 21.90 -15.13 -19.86
N ALA A 468 21.05 -16.08 -19.50
CA ALA A 468 19.60 -15.98 -19.64
C ALA A 468 18.96 -15.66 -18.29
N VAL A 469 18.12 -14.62 -18.24
CA VAL A 469 17.37 -14.20 -17.06
C VAL A 469 15.88 -14.33 -17.33
N HIS A 470 15.18 -15.06 -16.47
CA HIS A 470 13.72 -15.17 -16.53
C HIS A 470 13.09 -13.92 -15.90
N VAL A 471 12.27 -13.21 -16.67
CA VAL A 471 11.62 -11.97 -16.26
C VAL A 471 10.10 -12.07 -16.32
N VAL A 472 9.45 -11.23 -15.53
CA VAL A 472 7.99 -11.03 -15.49
C VAL A 472 7.69 -9.56 -15.75
N ALA A 473 6.66 -9.28 -16.56
CA ALA A 473 6.14 -7.93 -16.71
C ALA A 473 5.44 -7.48 -15.41
N ALA A 474 5.85 -6.33 -14.89
CA ALA A 474 5.33 -5.78 -13.65
C ALA A 474 4.74 -4.38 -13.86
N VAL A 475 3.50 -4.19 -13.40
CA VAL A 475 2.68 -2.99 -13.64
C VAL A 475 2.97 -1.94 -12.56
N THR A 476 3.28 -0.71 -12.96
CA THR A 476 3.56 0.40 -12.03
C THR A 476 2.42 1.42 -11.95
N HIS A 477 1.90 1.86 -13.07
CA HIS A 477 0.65 2.64 -13.13
C HIS A 477 -0.04 2.42 -14.47
N THR A 478 -1.33 2.70 -14.51
CA THR A 478 -2.14 2.61 -15.73
C THR A 478 -1.92 3.86 -16.59
N ILE A 479 -2.02 3.71 -17.91
CA ILE A 479 -1.95 4.81 -18.88
C ILE A 479 -3.35 5.36 -19.18
N GLY A 480 -4.34 4.46 -19.20
CA GLY A 480 -5.75 4.84 -19.23
C GLY A 480 -6.27 5.31 -17.87
N GLY A 481 -7.37 6.05 -17.92
CA GLY A 481 -8.04 6.64 -16.77
C GLY A 481 -9.28 7.44 -17.19
N LEU A 482 -9.72 8.36 -16.34
CA LEU A 482 -10.81 9.29 -16.61
C LEU A 482 -10.44 10.29 -17.71
N VAL A 483 -11.41 10.68 -18.54
CA VAL A 483 -11.25 11.77 -19.50
C VAL A 483 -11.29 13.11 -18.74
N ILE A 484 -10.31 13.98 -19.01
CA ILE A 484 -10.28 15.36 -18.50
C ILE A 484 -10.11 16.37 -19.64
N ASP A 485 -10.52 17.62 -19.41
CA ASP A 485 -10.16 18.75 -20.28
C ASP A 485 -8.89 19.49 -19.81
N GLU A 486 -8.50 20.56 -20.50
CA GLU A 486 -7.32 21.38 -20.18
C GLU A 486 -7.43 22.15 -18.86
N LYS A 487 -8.62 22.19 -18.26
CA LYS A 487 -8.88 22.70 -16.90
C LYS A 487 -8.97 21.57 -15.89
N THR A 488 -8.62 20.33 -16.28
CA THR A 488 -8.63 19.11 -15.48
C THR A 488 -10.00 18.68 -14.98
N ARG A 489 -11.08 19.22 -15.55
CA ARG A 489 -12.45 18.82 -15.21
C ARG A 489 -12.73 17.45 -15.80
N VAL A 490 -13.27 16.54 -14.98
CA VAL A 490 -13.65 15.20 -15.45
C VAL A 490 -14.82 15.33 -16.42
N LEU A 491 -14.71 14.67 -17.57
CA LEU A 491 -15.72 14.73 -18.63
C LEU A 491 -16.56 13.46 -18.64
N GLY A 492 -17.88 13.65 -18.75
CA GLY A 492 -18.82 12.59 -19.07
C GLY A 492 -19.23 12.59 -20.54
N ARG A 493 -20.32 11.90 -20.83
CA ARG A 493 -20.86 11.70 -22.19
C ARG A 493 -20.88 12.99 -23.01
N GLY A 494 -20.29 12.93 -24.20
CA GLY A 494 -20.28 14.03 -25.16
C GLY A 494 -19.30 15.16 -24.82
N GLY A 495 -18.36 14.92 -23.89
CA GLY A 495 -17.37 15.91 -23.47
C GLY A 495 -17.92 16.96 -22.51
N THR A 496 -19.00 16.65 -21.80
CA THR A 496 -19.61 17.58 -20.83
C THR A 496 -18.88 17.46 -19.49
N PRO A 497 -18.35 18.56 -18.92
CA PRO A 497 -17.75 18.52 -17.59
C PRO A 497 -18.75 18.09 -16.51
N ILE A 498 -18.31 17.20 -15.64
CA ILE A 498 -19.02 16.85 -14.41
C ILE A 498 -18.78 17.96 -13.41
N GLU A 499 -19.85 18.62 -12.99
CA GLU A 499 -19.81 19.76 -12.08
C GLU A 499 -19.09 19.40 -10.77
N GLY A 500 -18.09 20.20 -10.41
CA GLY A 500 -17.32 20.03 -9.17
C GLY A 500 -16.34 18.85 -9.17
N LEU A 501 -16.14 18.13 -10.28
CA LEU A 501 -15.26 16.95 -10.32
C LEU A 501 -14.04 17.19 -11.22
N TYR A 502 -12.86 16.99 -10.64
CA TYR A 502 -11.56 17.17 -11.29
C TYR A 502 -10.74 15.89 -11.18
N GLY A 503 -9.79 15.69 -12.09
CA GLY A 503 -8.89 14.54 -12.10
C GLY A 503 -7.44 14.99 -12.29
N ALA A 504 -6.53 14.43 -11.48
CA ALA A 504 -5.11 14.72 -11.53
C ALA A 504 -4.28 13.44 -11.54
N GLY A 505 -3.01 13.55 -11.96
CA GLY A 505 -2.11 12.42 -12.01
C GLY A 505 -2.59 11.32 -12.95
N VAL A 506 -2.56 10.09 -12.45
CA VAL A 506 -2.92 8.89 -13.20
C VAL A 506 -4.34 8.39 -12.92
N ASP A 507 -5.15 9.14 -12.17
CA ASP A 507 -6.62 9.02 -12.25
C ASP A 507 -7.11 9.51 -13.61
N ALA A 508 -6.44 10.52 -14.17
CA ALA A 508 -6.62 10.98 -15.54
C ALA A 508 -5.80 10.12 -16.51
N GLY A 509 -6.41 9.75 -17.62
CA GLY A 509 -5.75 8.96 -18.66
C GLY A 509 -5.47 9.74 -19.94
N GLY A 510 -4.94 9.04 -20.94
CA GLY A 510 -4.99 9.50 -22.32
C GLY A 510 -3.90 10.48 -22.73
N TRP A 511 -3.00 10.93 -21.85
CA TRP A 511 -1.91 11.84 -22.21
C TRP A 511 -0.64 11.10 -22.71
N SER A 512 -0.48 9.83 -22.34
CA SER A 512 0.67 8.97 -22.68
C SER A 512 0.31 7.69 -23.47
N THR A 513 -0.92 7.58 -23.97
CA THR A 513 -1.39 6.41 -24.74
C THR A 513 -0.50 6.10 -25.95
N GLY A 514 -0.20 4.82 -26.13
CA GLY A 514 0.70 4.30 -27.16
C GLY A 514 2.19 4.47 -26.85
N GLY A 515 2.56 4.80 -25.62
CA GLY A 515 3.95 5.03 -25.24
C GLY A 515 4.18 5.14 -23.74
N TYR A 516 5.16 5.96 -23.34
CA TYR A 516 5.43 6.28 -21.94
C TYR A 516 5.83 7.74 -21.77
N ALA A 517 5.34 8.35 -20.70
CA ALA A 517 5.79 9.64 -20.20
C ALA A 517 5.61 9.70 -18.67
N SER A 518 6.16 10.72 -18.01
CA SER A 518 6.23 10.80 -16.54
C SER A 518 4.86 10.97 -15.87
N GLY A 519 4.41 9.95 -15.13
CA GLY A 519 3.20 10.06 -14.31
C GLY A 519 3.31 11.12 -13.20
N LEU A 520 4.53 11.37 -12.69
CA LEU A 520 4.77 12.42 -11.70
C LEU A 520 4.60 13.82 -12.29
N ALA A 521 5.00 14.03 -13.55
CA ALA A 521 4.77 15.30 -14.23
C ALA A 521 3.27 15.54 -14.46
N ALA A 522 2.53 14.50 -14.84
CA ALA A 522 1.07 14.57 -14.94
C ALA A 522 0.42 14.90 -13.60
N ALA A 523 0.86 14.28 -12.50
CA ALA A 523 0.36 14.56 -11.15
C ALA A 523 0.57 16.02 -10.77
N LEU A 524 1.79 16.52 -10.94
CA LEU A 524 2.14 17.89 -10.59
C LEU A 524 1.39 18.93 -11.46
N VAL A 525 1.41 18.74 -12.79
CA VAL A 525 0.82 19.70 -13.72
C VAL A 525 -0.71 19.72 -13.63
N PHE A 526 -1.35 18.55 -13.57
CA PHE A 526 -2.81 18.47 -13.48
C PHE A 526 -3.31 18.85 -12.09
N GLY A 527 -2.59 18.50 -11.01
CA GLY A 527 -2.94 18.92 -9.66
C GLY A 527 -2.95 20.44 -9.49
N LEU A 528 -1.89 21.12 -9.95
CA LEU A 528 -1.83 22.59 -9.89
C LEU A 528 -2.91 23.25 -10.77
N ALA A 529 -3.19 22.68 -11.94
CA ALA A 529 -4.25 23.18 -12.81
C ALA A 529 -5.66 23.05 -12.21
N ALA A 530 -5.93 21.94 -11.53
CA ALA A 530 -7.19 21.74 -10.81
C ALA A 530 -7.32 22.79 -9.70
N ALA A 531 -6.28 23.00 -8.90
CA ALA A 531 -6.26 23.98 -7.83
C ALA A 531 -6.49 25.42 -8.34
N GLU A 532 -5.85 25.80 -9.45
CA GLU A 532 -6.05 27.10 -10.09
C GLU A 532 -7.49 27.32 -10.59
N GLU A 533 -8.10 26.30 -11.20
CA GLU A 533 -9.49 26.37 -11.69
C GLU A 533 -10.50 26.40 -10.53
N ILE A 534 -10.21 25.70 -9.43
CA ILE A 534 -11.06 25.70 -8.23
C ILE A 534 -11.00 27.06 -7.52
N ALA A 535 -9.83 27.70 -7.51
CA ALA A 535 -9.62 28.99 -6.85
C ALA A 535 -10.14 30.21 -7.65
N SER A 536 -10.43 30.05 -8.95
CA SER A 536 -10.92 31.12 -9.85
C SER A 536 -12.42 31.31 -9.78
#